data_AF-A0A2V5Y4K8-F1
#
_entry.id   AF-A0A2V5Y4K8-F1
#
_cell.length_a   1.000
_cell.length_b   1.000
_cell.length_c   1.000
_cell.angle_alpha   90.00
_cell.angle_beta   90.00
_cell.angle_gamma   90.00
#
_symmetry.space_group_name_H-M   'P 1'
#
loop_
_entity.id
_entity.type
_entity.pdbx_description
1 polymer ?
#
loop_
_entity_poly.entity_id
_entity_poly.type
_entity_poly.pdbx_seq_one_letter_code
_entity_poly.pdbx_strand_id
1 'polypeptide(L)'
;MKTMTPVQNSINRCGLFLVSFLFAYVAFLQRAQAVSPPPDGGYPGANTAEGQNALLNLTSGTYNTAIGWFSLKSNANSQFNTGLGAGTLFANIGDNNTAVGAGALLNNSTGGHNTANGAFALFSNTEGTDNTAIGDGALLANTADDNTAVGRSALSSNTSGSGNTAEGVAALALNTTGAGNTAIGFNALLNNTIGMSNTAVGALALQENVGISNTATGVFALGSNTTGDSNTGMGFGALTDNTTGAFNTAIGSGALLANTTANSNIAVGDSALLNNTTGSNNTAIGAGAGENLTIGDSNIDIANPGVAGESATIRIGSGNQTSTFIAGINGTAVTGTGVVVSASGQLGVATSSARFKYEIKPMDKTSEALFALKPVSFRYKKEIDPEGTWQFGLVAEEVQNVNPALVVRDTEGKPYTVRYDAVNAMLLNEFLKEHHKVEQLKQDFESKMAEQQKQIEALTAGLEKVSAQLAANKPTPQVVNNP
;
A
#
# COMPACT_ATOMS: atom_id res chain seq x y z
N MET A 1 77.65 -104.75 40.96
CA MET A 1 78.46 -103.82 40.15
C MET A 1 77.75 -102.47 40.22
N LYS A 2 78.19 -101.58 41.12
CA LYS A 2 79.09 -100.41 40.87
C LYS A 2 78.40 -99.42 39.90
N THR A 3 78.07 -98.17 40.26
CA THR A 3 78.72 -97.25 41.22
C THR A 3 77.82 -96.05 41.60
N MET A 4 78.08 -95.51 42.79
CA MET A 4 77.52 -94.34 43.51
C MET A 4 78.10 -92.97 43.00
N THR A 5 77.27 -91.90 42.87
CA THR A 5 77.18 -90.57 43.59
C THR A 5 78.45 -89.69 43.69
N PRO A 6 78.45 -88.36 44.03
CA PRO A 6 77.39 -87.50 44.63
C PRO A 6 77.31 -85.97 44.26
N VAL A 7 76.18 -85.37 44.67
CA VAL A 7 75.88 -84.04 45.31
C VAL A 7 76.96 -82.94 45.40
N GLN A 8 76.59 -81.68 45.07
CA GLN A 8 76.87 -80.49 45.93
C GLN A 8 76.01 -79.23 45.64
N ASN A 9 75.60 -78.59 46.74
CA ASN A 9 74.79 -77.38 46.93
C ASN A 9 75.41 -76.10 46.34
N SER A 10 74.59 -75.09 46.01
CA SER A 10 74.72 -73.77 46.65
C SER A 10 73.50 -72.87 46.47
N ILE A 11 73.19 -72.22 47.58
CA ILE A 11 72.14 -71.25 47.88
C ILE A 11 72.39 -69.92 47.13
N ASN A 12 71.32 -69.11 46.96
CA ASN A 12 71.27 -67.72 46.47
C ASN A 12 71.04 -67.45 44.97
N ARG A 13 69.90 -67.91 44.42
CA ARG A 13 69.32 -67.26 43.22
C ARG A 13 67.83 -66.89 43.33
N CYS A 14 67.20 -67.10 44.49
CA CYS A 14 65.76 -66.83 44.68
C CYS A 14 65.41 -65.31 44.62
N GLY A 15 66.35 -64.42 44.94
CA GLY A 15 66.15 -62.96 44.83
C GLY A 15 66.40 -62.36 43.45
N LEU A 16 67.17 -63.03 42.58
CA LEU A 16 67.47 -62.53 41.23
C LEU A 16 66.42 -62.97 40.20
N PHE A 17 65.77 -64.12 40.42
CA PHE A 17 64.70 -64.63 39.55
C PHE A 17 63.38 -63.86 39.67
N LEU A 18 63.07 -63.29 40.84
CA LEU A 18 61.84 -62.49 41.04
C LEU A 18 61.91 -61.12 40.36
N VAL A 19 63.09 -60.48 40.33
CA VAL A 19 63.29 -59.21 39.62
C VAL A 19 63.32 -59.42 38.11
N SER A 20 63.92 -60.52 37.62
CA SER A 20 63.91 -60.85 36.19
C SER A 20 62.54 -61.33 35.68
N PHE A 21 61.70 -61.96 36.51
CA PHE A 21 60.30 -62.21 36.15
C PHE A 21 59.44 -60.93 36.16
N LEU A 22 59.70 -59.97 37.06
CA LEU A 22 58.98 -58.70 37.09
C LEU A 22 59.34 -57.82 35.88
N PHE A 23 60.61 -57.78 35.45
CA PHE A 23 61.01 -57.11 34.21
C PHE A 23 60.57 -57.86 32.95
N ALA A 24 60.49 -59.20 32.96
CA ALA A 24 59.86 -59.95 31.88
C ALA A 24 58.34 -59.66 31.79
N TYR A 25 57.66 -59.47 32.93
CA TYR A 25 56.24 -59.12 32.95
C TYR A 25 55.98 -57.70 32.43
N VAL A 26 56.85 -56.73 32.76
CA VAL A 26 56.75 -55.35 32.24
C VAL A 26 57.16 -55.26 30.76
N ALA A 27 58.10 -56.10 30.29
CA ALA A 27 58.44 -56.21 28.86
C ALA A 27 57.32 -56.84 28.01
N PHE A 28 56.42 -57.62 28.63
CA PHE A 28 55.22 -58.16 27.98
C PHE A 28 53.96 -57.29 28.13
N LEU A 29 54.02 -56.20 28.90
CA LEU A 29 52.91 -55.26 29.14
C LEU A 29 52.86 -54.07 28.17
N GLN A 30 53.77 -54.00 27.19
CA GLN A 30 53.67 -53.09 26.05
C GLN A 30 53.43 -53.85 24.73
N ARG A 31 52.48 -54.77 24.72
CA ARG A 31 51.66 -54.91 23.51
C ARG A 31 50.65 -53.79 23.54
N ALA A 32 51.06 -52.60 23.06
CA ALA A 32 50.10 -51.73 22.40
C ALA A 32 49.37 -52.64 21.41
N GLN A 33 48.09 -52.92 21.67
CA GLN A 33 47.30 -53.70 20.75
C GLN A 33 47.27 -52.89 19.45
N ALA A 34 48.03 -53.35 18.46
CA ALA A 34 47.87 -52.88 17.10
C ALA A 34 46.40 -53.12 16.77
N VAL A 35 45.68 -52.03 16.49
CA VAL A 35 44.31 -52.08 15.99
C VAL A 35 44.32 -52.99 14.76
N SER A 36 43.44 -53.98 14.75
CA SER A 36 43.26 -54.92 13.63
C SER A 36 41.82 -54.81 13.15
N PRO A 37 41.59 -54.42 11.88
CA PRO A 37 42.62 -54.09 10.88
C PRO A 37 43.44 -52.83 11.25
N PRO A 38 44.69 -52.70 10.74
CA PRO A 38 45.48 -51.48 10.94
C PRO A 38 44.67 -50.26 10.51
N PRO A 39 44.91 -49.07 11.12
CA PRO A 39 44.42 -47.82 10.55
C PRO A 39 44.76 -47.81 9.06
N ASP A 40 43.78 -47.47 8.23
CA ASP A 40 43.99 -47.30 6.80
C ASP A 40 45.20 -46.37 6.58
N GLY A 41 46.11 -46.77 5.69
CA GLY A 41 47.25 -45.92 5.36
C GLY A 41 46.75 -44.59 4.81
N GLY A 42 47.35 -43.47 5.22
CA GLY A 42 46.94 -42.16 4.74
C GLY A 42 46.88 -42.12 3.21
N TYR A 43 45.74 -41.70 2.67
CA TYR A 43 45.55 -41.62 1.22
C TYR A 43 46.43 -40.49 0.64
N PRO A 44 46.99 -40.66 -0.57
CA PRO A 44 47.78 -39.61 -1.22
C PRO A 44 47.05 -38.27 -1.24
N GLY A 45 47.77 -37.15 -1.17
CA GLY A 45 47.14 -35.82 -1.29
C GLY A 45 46.35 -35.37 -0.05
N ALA A 46 46.64 -35.92 1.13
CA ALA A 46 45.93 -35.63 2.38
C ALA A 46 44.42 -35.96 2.31
N ASN A 47 44.07 -37.05 1.62
CA ASN A 47 42.71 -37.58 1.60
C ASN A 47 42.48 -38.52 2.80
N THR A 48 41.22 -38.69 3.19
CA THR A 48 40.76 -39.65 4.22
C THR A 48 39.59 -40.46 3.64
N ALA A 49 39.62 -41.80 3.73
CA ALA A 49 38.52 -42.63 3.21
C ALA A 49 38.19 -43.83 4.13
N GLU A 50 36.98 -43.85 4.67
CA GLU A 50 36.51 -44.91 5.55
C GLU A 50 35.19 -45.50 5.03
N GLY A 51 35.12 -46.82 4.90
CA GLY A 51 33.95 -47.55 4.40
C GLY A 51 34.12 -48.15 3.00
N GLN A 52 33.25 -49.11 2.68
CA GLN A 52 33.36 -49.88 1.45
C GLN A 52 33.25 -48.98 0.21
N ASN A 53 34.26 -49.03 -0.66
CA ASN A 53 34.38 -48.26 -1.90
C ASN A 53 34.35 -46.73 -1.73
N ALA A 54 34.71 -46.21 -0.56
CA ALA A 54 34.97 -44.79 -0.36
C ALA A 54 36.21 -44.37 -1.18
N LEU A 55 36.15 -43.24 -1.91
CA LEU A 55 37.23 -42.73 -2.78
C LEU A 55 37.83 -43.76 -3.77
N LEU A 56 37.02 -44.72 -4.25
CA LEU A 56 37.49 -45.84 -5.07
C LEU A 56 38.24 -45.42 -6.35
N ASN A 57 37.81 -44.32 -6.99
CA ASN A 57 38.37 -43.87 -8.27
C ASN A 57 39.40 -42.72 -8.14
N LEU A 58 39.93 -42.45 -6.94
CA LEU A 58 40.89 -41.37 -6.70
C LEU A 58 42.17 -41.54 -7.54
N THR A 59 42.57 -40.48 -8.26
CA THR A 59 43.82 -40.41 -9.04
C THR A 59 44.73 -39.28 -8.55
N SER A 60 44.31 -38.02 -8.69
CA SER A 60 45.12 -36.84 -8.32
C SER A 60 44.39 -35.82 -7.43
N GLY A 61 43.14 -36.10 -7.03
CA GLY A 61 42.40 -35.28 -6.09
C GLY A 61 43.10 -35.19 -4.72
N THR A 62 42.88 -34.09 -4.00
CA THR A 62 43.56 -33.78 -2.73
C THR A 62 42.56 -33.22 -1.70
N TYR A 63 42.88 -33.39 -0.42
CA TYR A 63 42.12 -32.83 0.71
C TYR A 63 40.63 -33.23 0.76
N ASN A 64 40.29 -34.45 0.31
CA ASN A 64 38.95 -34.99 0.39
C ASN A 64 38.76 -35.89 1.63
N THR A 65 37.57 -35.87 2.23
CA THR A 65 37.17 -36.74 3.34
C THR A 65 35.95 -37.55 2.94
N ALA A 66 36.05 -38.87 2.85
CA ALA A 66 34.96 -39.76 2.45
C ALA A 66 34.67 -40.82 3.52
N ILE A 67 33.57 -40.68 4.24
CA ILE A 67 33.18 -41.61 5.30
C ILE A 67 31.80 -42.20 4.97
N GLY A 68 31.75 -43.49 4.67
CA GLY A 68 30.53 -44.24 4.38
C GLY A 68 30.59 -45.05 3.09
N TRP A 69 29.62 -45.94 2.93
CA TRP A 69 29.51 -46.81 1.75
C TRP A 69 29.37 -45.96 0.47
N PHE A 70 30.30 -46.14 -0.47
CA PHE A 70 30.37 -45.39 -1.73
C PHE A 70 30.49 -43.86 -1.61
N SER A 71 30.92 -43.33 -0.46
CA SER A 71 31.18 -41.89 -0.34
C SER A 71 32.30 -41.45 -1.31
N LEU A 72 32.06 -40.40 -2.10
CA LEU A 72 33.02 -39.85 -3.08
C LEU A 72 33.57 -40.89 -4.08
N LYS A 73 32.78 -41.92 -4.41
CA LYS A 73 33.25 -43.07 -5.22
C LYS A 73 33.91 -42.66 -6.54
N SER A 74 33.33 -41.70 -7.27
CA SER A 74 33.77 -41.31 -8.62
C SER A 74 34.81 -40.17 -8.63
N ASN A 75 35.19 -39.65 -7.46
CA ASN A 75 36.03 -38.47 -7.31
C ASN A 75 37.50 -38.74 -7.69
N ALA A 76 37.86 -38.54 -8.96
CA ALA A 76 39.19 -38.83 -9.48
C ALA A 76 40.20 -37.69 -9.21
N ASN A 77 39.87 -36.48 -9.67
CA ASN A 77 40.79 -35.34 -9.70
C ASN A 77 40.36 -34.19 -8.77
N SER A 78 39.12 -34.22 -8.27
CA SER A 78 38.51 -33.10 -7.55
C SER A 78 39.02 -32.99 -6.11
N GLN A 79 38.92 -31.78 -5.55
CA GLN A 79 39.58 -31.38 -4.32
C GLN A 79 38.61 -30.79 -3.30
N PHE A 80 39.01 -30.83 -2.03
CA PHE A 80 38.33 -30.18 -0.91
C PHE A 80 36.88 -30.65 -0.68
N ASN A 81 36.56 -31.90 -1.03
CA ASN A 81 35.22 -32.45 -0.84
C ASN A 81 35.10 -33.24 0.46
N THR A 82 34.01 -33.05 1.20
CA THR A 82 33.69 -33.79 2.43
C THR A 82 32.37 -34.53 2.26
N GLY A 83 32.37 -35.86 2.31
CA GLY A 83 31.20 -36.72 2.23
C GLY A 83 31.06 -37.63 3.47
N LEU A 84 30.00 -37.47 4.25
CA LEU A 84 29.67 -38.29 5.42
C LEU A 84 28.28 -38.93 5.27
N GLY A 85 28.25 -40.22 4.92
CA GLY A 85 27.01 -40.97 4.73
C GLY A 85 27.11 -42.00 3.60
N ALA A 86 26.05 -42.79 3.44
CA ALA A 86 25.97 -43.73 2.33
C ALA A 86 25.67 -42.98 1.01
N GLY A 87 26.53 -43.14 0.01
CA GLY A 87 26.35 -42.57 -1.33
C GLY A 87 26.49 -41.05 -1.41
N THR A 88 27.10 -40.39 -0.41
CA THR A 88 27.39 -38.95 -0.49
C THR A 88 28.37 -38.66 -1.62
N LEU A 89 28.09 -37.67 -2.46
CA LEU A 89 29.00 -37.24 -3.55
C LEU A 89 29.42 -38.39 -4.50
N PHE A 90 28.53 -39.37 -4.72
CA PHE A 90 28.84 -40.60 -5.46
C PHE A 90 29.39 -40.35 -6.87
N ALA A 91 28.76 -39.45 -7.62
CA ALA A 91 29.12 -39.10 -8.99
C ALA A 91 29.91 -37.77 -9.10
N ASN A 92 30.39 -37.23 -7.97
CA ASN A 92 31.04 -35.92 -7.90
C ASN A 92 32.29 -35.80 -8.80
N ILE A 93 32.30 -34.79 -9.68
CA ILE A 93 33.51 -34.33 -10.38
C ILE A 93 33.84 -32.84 -10.09
N GLY A 94 33.07 -32.16 -9.22
CA GLY A 94 33.32 -30.78 -8.79
C GLY A 94 34.12 -30.65 -7.48
N ASP A 95 34.56 -29.42 -7.16
CA ASP A 95 35.41 -29.11 -6.00
C ASP A 95 34.62 -28.41 -4.87
N ASN A 96 35.19 -28.43 -3.66
CA ASN A 96 34.70 -27.66 -2.50
C ASN A 96 33.25 -28.00 -2.06
N ASN A 97 32.83 -29.25 -2.19
CA ASN A 97 31.49 -29.67 -1.79
C ASN A 97 31.48 -30.35 -0.40
N THR A 98 30.48 -30.04 0.41
CA THR A 98 30.21 -30.72 1.69
C THR A 98 28.86 -31.43 1.64
N ALA A 99 28.83 -32.73 1.92
CA ALA A 99 27.63 -33.56 1.89
C ALA A 99 27.54 -34.45 3.15
N VAL A 100 26.44 -34.34 3.88
CA VAL A 100 26.18 -35.13 5.10
C VAL A 100 24.76 -35.71 5.03
N GLY A 101 24.63 -37.03 5.11
CA GLY A 101 23.36 -37.74 5.03
C GLY A 101 23.30 -38.73 3.86
N ALA A 102 22.37 -39.69 3.93
CA ALA A 102 22.24 -40.71 2.89
C ALA A 102 21.84 -40.06 1.55
N GLY A 103 22.66 -40.28 0.51
CA GLY A 103 22.42 -39.74 -0.83
C GLY A 103 22.52 -38.23 -0.96
N ALA A 104 23.11 -37.51 0.01
CA ALA A 104 23.35 -36.07 -0.14
C ALA A 104 24.36 -35.81 -1.28
N LEU A 105 24.04 -34.89 -2.20
CA LEU A 105 24.84 -34.62 -3.41
C LEU A 105 25.19 -35.87 -4.25
N LEU A 106 24.33 -36.89 -4.27
CA LEU A 106 24.65 -38.18 -4.89
C LEU A 106 25.04 -38.03 -6.38
N ASN A 107 24.26 -37.27 -7.14
CA ASN A 107 24.51 -36.96 -8.54
C ASN A 107 24.95 -35.50 -8.71
N ASN A 108 26.18 -35.20 -8.29
CA ASN A 108 26.82 -33.92 -8.60
C ASN A 108 27.79 -34.10 -9.78
N SER A 109 27.63 -33.42 -10.90
CA SER A 109 28.64 -33.48 -11.97
C SER A 109 29.70 -32.42 -11.70
N THR A 110 29.63 -31.26 -12.35
CA THR A 110 30.66 -30.21 -12.26
C THR A 110 30.41 -29.17 -11.18
N GLY A 111 29.26 -29.20 -10.51
CA GLY A 111 28.89 -28.23 -9.48
C GLY A 111 29.90 -28.15 -8.33
N GLY A 112 30.33 -26.95 -7.98
CA GLY A 112 31.28 -26.70 -6.88
C GLY A 112 30.67 -25.84 -5.78
N HIS A 113 31.35 -25.77 -4.63
CA HIS A 113 30.97 -24.90 -3.52
C HIS A 113 29.58 -25.16 -2.91
N ASN A 114 29.08 -26.40 -3.00
CA ASN A 114 27.77 -26.75 -2.46
C ASN A 114 27.83 -27.33 -1.05
N THR A 115 26.85 -27.00 -0.21
CA THR A 115 26.65 -27.60 1.12
C THR A 115 25.32 -28.35 1.15
N ALA A 116 25.34 -29.64 1.47
CA ALA A 116 24.15 -30.46 1.65
C ALA A 116 24.18 -31.21 2.98
N ASN A 117 23.14 -31.02 3.78
CA ASN A 117 22.97 -31.66 5.08
C ASN A 117 21.54 -32.19 5.24
N GLY A 118 21.37 -33.50 5.10
CA GLY A 118 20.07 -34.17 5.12
C GLY A 118 20.05 -35.37 4.19
N ALA A 119 19.10 -36.28 4.40
CA ALA A 119 18.88 -37.35 3.43
C ALA A 119 18.41 -36.74 2.10
N PHE A 120 19.06 -37.13 1.00
CA PHE A 120 18.73 -36.65 -0.34
C PHE A 120 18.78 -35.12 -0.53
N ALA A 121 19.45 -34.38 0.36
CA ALA A 121 19.70 -32.95 0.17
C ALA A 121 20.59 -32.77 -1.08
N LEU A 122 20.16 -31.89 -2.00
CA LEU A 122 20.85 -31.67 -3.29
C LEU A 122 21.08 -32.97 -4.09
N PHE A 123 20.18 -33.96 -4.00
CA PHE A 123 20.39 -35.31 -4.55
C PHE A 123 20.86 -35.32 -6.01
N SER A 124 20.29 -34.45 -6.85
CA SER A 124 20.68 -34.26 -8.24
C SER A 124 21.07 -32.80 -8.48
N ASN A 125 22.36 -32.54 -8.67
CA ASN A 125 22.92 -31.22 -8.94
C ASN A 125 23.95 -31.28 -10.08
N THR A 126 23.50 -31.20 -11.33
CA THR A 126 24.42 -31.46 -12.47
C THR A 126 25.51 -30.39 -12.57
N GLU A 127 25.13 -29.11 -12.60
CA GLU A 127 26.07 -28.00 -12.84
C GLU A 127 26.04 -26.91 -11.76
N GLY A 128 25.03 -26.90 -10.89
CA GLY A 128 24.79 -25.80 -9.95
C GLY A 128 25.94 -25.56 -8.96
N THR A 129 26.31 -24.31 -8.75
CA THR A 129 27.33 -23.89 -7.78
C THR A 129 26.74 -23.05 -6.65
N ASP A 130 27.48 -22.97 -5.53
CA ASP A 130 27.18 -22.06 -4.42
C ASP A 130 25.80 -22.27 -3.77
N ASN A 131 25.31 -23.52 -3.77
CA ASN A 131 24.02 -23.86 -3.17
C ASN A 131 24.17 -24.40 -1.73
N THR A 132 23.23 -24.02 -0.86
CA THR A 132 23.10 -24.55 0.50
C THR A 132 21.77 -25.27 0.66
N ALA A 133 21.78 -26.57 0.97
CA ALA A 133 20.59 -27.35 1.30
C ALA A 133 20.71 -28.02 2.67
N ILE A 134 19.75 -27.73 3.55
CA ILE A 134 19.68 -28.30 4.89
C ILE A 134 18.27 -28.83 5.12
N GLY A 135 18.12 -30.15 5.17
CA GLY A 135 16.83 -30.83 5.34
C GLY A 135 16.66 -32.02 4.41
N ASP A 136 15.72 -32.89 4.77
CA ASP A 136 15.33 -34.04 3.95
C ASP A 136 14.74 -33.58 2.61
N GLY A 137 15.37 -33.98 1.50
CA GLY A 137 14.98 -33.60 0.14
C GLY A 137 15.01 -32.10 -0.16
N ALA A 138 15.74 -31.30 0.62
CA ALA A 138 15.98 -29.89 0.31
C ALA A 138 16.78 -29.78 -1.00
N LEU A 139 16.32 -28.94 -1.93
CA LEU A 139 16.93 -28.76 -3.25
C LEU A 139 17.12 -30.08 -4.05
N LEU A 140 16.20 -31.05 -3.89
CA LEU A 140 16.32 -32.43 -4.38
C LEU A 140 16.80 -32.53 -5.84
N ALA A 141 16.21 -31.75 -6.73
CA ALA A 141 16.68 -31.56 -8.09
C ALA A 141 17.05 -30.08 -8.25
N ASN A 142 18.27 -29.81 -8.73
CA ASN A 142 18.78 -28.46 -8.99
C ASN A 142 19.75 -28.46 -10.17
N THR A 143 19.65 -27.45 -11.04
CA THR A 143 20.67 -27.16 -12.08
C THR A 143 21.12 -25.70 -12.06
N ALA A 144 20.75 -24.94 -11.03
CA ALA A 144 21.00 -23.51 -10.91
C ALA A 144 21.96 -23.15 -9.77
N ASP A 145 22.42 -21.90 -9.77
CA ASP A 145 23.41 -21.39 -8.81
C ASP A 145 22.74 -20.56 -7.70
N ASP A 146 23.48 -20.33 -6.61
CA ASP A 146 23.16 -19.35 -5.57
C ASP A 146 21.82 -19.58 -4.83
N ASN A 147 21.41 -20.85 -4.60
CA ASN A 147 20.18 -21.14 -3.86
C ASN A 147 20.44 -21.57 -2.40
N THR A 148 19.66 -21.03 -1.47
CA THR A 148 19.62 -21.43 -0.06
C THR A 148 18.29 -22.10 0.26
N ALA A 149 18.30 -23.36 0.67
CA ALA A 149 17.13 -24.14 1.05
C ALA A 149 17.31 -24.75 2.45
N VAL A 150 16.54 -24.29 3.42
CA VAL A 150 16.58 -24.76 4.81
C VAL A 150 15.18 -25.23 5.23
N GLY A 151 15.00 -26.53 5.31
CA GLY A 151 13.72 -27.16 5.64
C GLY A 151 13.47 -28.40 4.79
N ARG A 152 12.63 -29.31 5.30
CA ARG A 152 12.21 -30.49 4.53
C ARG A 152 11.51 -30.05 3.25
N SER A 153 12.00 -30.56 2.12
CA SER A 153 11.49 -30.30 0.77
C SER A 153 11.49 -28.82 0.36
N ALA A 154 12.28 -27.96 1.01
CA ALA A 154 12.47 -26.58 0.55
C ALA A 154 13.11 -26.59 -0.85
N LEU A 155 12.55 -25.85 -1.81
CA LEU A 155 13.02 -25.77 -3.21
C LEU A 155 13.21 -27.12 -3.93
N SER A 156 12.44 -28.16 -3.58
CA SER A 156 12.67 -29.53 -4.07
C SER A 156 12.57 -29.73 -5.59
N SER A 157 11.90 -28.83 -6.32
CA SER A 157 11.66 -28.96 -7.78
C SER A 157 12.42 -27.94 -8.63
N ASN A 158 13.36 -27.18 -8.05
CA ASN A 158 14.04 -26.08 -8.73
C ASN A 158 14.87 -26.58 -9.92
N THR A 159 14.54 -26.23 -11.15
CA THR A 159 15.35 -26.63 -12.30
C THR A 159 16.41 -25.58 -12.59
N SER A 160 16.03 -24.38 -13.03
CA SER A 160 16.95 -23.35 -13.51
C SER A 160 16.86 -22.00 -12.77
N GLY A 161 16.07 -21.92 -11.70
CA GLY A 161 15.92 -20.69 -10.92
C GLY A 161 17.13 -20.43 -10.02
N SER A 162 17.86 -19.33 -10.24
CA SER A 162 19.01 -18.95 -9.39
C SER A 162 18.64 -17.90 -8.34
N GLY A 163 19.47 -17.79 -7.30
CA GLY A 163 19.35 -16.72 -6.31
C GLY A 163 18.12 -16.81 -5.42
N ASN A 164 17.59 -18.01 -5.16
CA ASN A 164 16.42 -18.20 -4.32
C ASN A 164 16.80 -18.50 -2.86
N THR A 165 16.08 -17.91 -1.91
CA THR A 165 16.17 -18.23 -0.48
C THR A 165 14.86 -18.86 -0.01
N ALA A 166 14.89 -20.09 0.49
CA ALA A 166 13.75 -20.84 0.98
C ALA A 166 14.03 -21.35 2.40
N GLU A 167 13.40 -20.77 3.41
CA GLU A 167 13.51 -21.17 4.81
C GLU A 167 12.14 -21.59 5.34
N GLY A 168 11.96 -22.88 5.61
CA GLY A 168 10.70 -23.45 6.05
C GLY A 168 10.40 -24.76 5.35
N VAL A 169 9.51 -25.54 5.96
CA VAL A 169 9.02 -26.77 5.35
C VAL A 169 8.27 -26.42 4.06
N ALA A 170 8.70 -27.01 2.96
CA ALA A 170 8.14 -26.84 1.62
C ALA A 170 8.02 -25.37 1.14
N ALA A 171 8.88 -24.47 1.66
CA ALA A 171 9.05 -23.14 1.08
C ALA A 171 9.59 -23.28 -0.37
N LEU A 172 8.96 -22.62 -1.34
CA LEU A 172 9.30 -22.69 -2.77
C LEU A 172 9.35 -24.12 -3.37
N ALA A 173 8.65 -25.10 -2.79
CA ALA A 173 8.85 -26.51 -3.15
C ALA A 173 8.59 -26.85 -4.63
N LEU A 174 7.67 -26.13 -5.30
CA LEU A 174 7.32 -26.32 -6.71
C LEU A 174 7.88 -25.23 -7.64
N ASN A 175 8.87 -24.45 -7.20
CA ASN A 175 9.59 -23.53 -8.09
C ASN A 175 10.33 -24.31 -9.17
N THR A 176 10.22 -23.91 -10.44
CA THR A 176 10.96 -24.55 -11.55
C THR A 176 12.00 -23.59 -12.10
N THR A 177 11.58 -22.45 -12.66
CA THR A 177 12.49 -21.48 -13.31
C THR A 177 12.49 -20.11 -12.65
N GLY A 178 11.65 -19.88 -11.63
CA GLY A 178 11.59 -18.60 -10.91
C GLY A 178 12.92 -18.27 -10.20
N ALA A 179 13.41 -17.06 -10.38
CA ALA A 179 14.68 -16.59 -9.84
C ALA A 179 14.49 -15.40 -8.89
N GLY A 180 15.42 -15.24 -7.95
CA GLY A 180 15.46 -14.10 -7.03
C GLY A 180 14.31 -14.06 -6.01
N ASN A 181 13.75 -15.22 -5.65
CA ASN A 181 12.64 -15.28 -4.69
C ASN A 181 13.15 -15.50 -3.25
N THR A 182 12.52 -14.84 -2.29
CA THR A 182 12.72 -15.07 -0.85
C THR A 182 11.44 -15.63 -0.24
N ALA A 183 11.49 -16.82 0.34
CA ALA A 183 10.37 -17.51 0.95
C ALA A 183 10.73 -17.98 2.36
N ILE A 184 10.16 -17.37 3.38
CA ILE A 184 10.42 -17.67 4.80
C ILE A 184 9.09 -18.02 5.47
N GLY A 185 8.88 -19.30 5.77
CA GLY A 185 7.67 -19.81 6.41
C GLY A 185 7.21 -21.15 5.84
N PHE A 186 6.30 -21.81 6.57
CA PHE A 186 5.65 -23.04 6.10
C PHE A 186 4.87 -22.75 4.81
N ASN A 187 5.20 -23.48 3.72
CA ASN A 187 4.56 -23.34 2.40
C ASN A 187 4.57 -21.90 1.83
N ALA A 188 5.51 -21.04 2.23
CA ALA A 188 5.68 -19.74 1.59
C ALA A 188 6.10 -19.94 0.11
N LEU A 189 5.44 -19.24 -0.82
CA LEU A 189 5.67 -19.37 -2.27
C LEU A 189 5.60 -20.82 -2.81
N LEU A 190 4.77 -21.67 -2.22
CA LEU A 190 4.71 -23.11 -2.53
C LEU A 190 4.60 -23.42 -4.04
N ASN A 191 3.66 -22.75 -4.73
CA ASN A 191 3.32 -23.01 -6.13
C ASN A 191 3.94 -21.99 -7.12
N ASN A 192 5.08 -21.39 -6.77
CA ASN A 192 5.74 -20.39 -7.62
C ASN A 192 6.54 -20.99 -8.78
N THR A 193 5.87 -21.49 -9.81
CA THR A 193 6.54 -22.17 -10.94
C THR A 193 7.54 -21.26 -11.69
N ILE A 194 7.10 -20.07 -12.12
CA ILE A 194 7.89 -19.15 -12.96
C ILE A 194 8.06 -17.74 -12.37
N GLY A 195 7.36 -17.40 -11.28
CA GLY A 195 7.37 -16.06 -10.71
C GLY A 195 8.77 -15.65 -10.24
N MET A 196 9.12 -14.38 -10.43
CA MET A 196 10.44 -13.84 -10.13
C MET A 196 10.37 -12.68 -9.15
N SER A 197 11.46 -12.47 -8.40
CA SER A 197 11.64 -11.32 -7.51
C SER A 197 10.55 -11.18 -6.45
N ASN A 198 9.97 -12.28 -5.99
CA ASN A 198 8.94 -12.27 -4.95
C ASN A 198 9.55 -12.42 -3.55
N THR A 199 9.00 -11.70 -2.58
CA THR A 199 9.35 -11.83 -1.16
C THR A 199 8.12 -12.29 -0.39
N ALA A 200 8.18 -13.46 0.25
CA ALA A 200 7.14 -14.04 1.07
C ALA A 200 7.68 -14.36 2.46
N VAL A 201 7.17 -13.68 3.49
CA VAL A 201 7.55 -13.90 4.89
C VAL A 201 6.29 -14.16 5.70
N GLY A 202 6.09 -15.40 6.11
CA GLY A 202 4.89 -15.86 6.81
C GLY A 202 4.41 -17.21 6.29
N ALA A 203 3.69 -17.96 7.12
CA ALA A 203 3.08 -19.20 6.67
C ALA A 203 2.05 -18.92 5.57
N LEU A 204 2.14 -19.66 4.47
CA LEU A 204 1.21 -19.59 3.32
C LEU A 204 1.17 -18.19 2.65
N ALA A 205 2.19 -17.35 2.86
CA ALA A 205 2.36 -16.10 2.12
C ALA A 205 2.69 -16.41 0.65
N LEU A 206 1.99 -15.75 -0.29
CA LEU A 206 2.13 -15.97 -1.74
C LEU A 206 2.03 -17.44 -2.18
N GLN A 207 1.25 -18.27 -1.49
CA GLN A 207 1.20 -19.71 -1.70
C GLN A 207 0.94 -20.10 -3.17
N GLU A 208 0.00 -19.42 -3.84
CA GLU A 208 -0.43 -19.70 -5.23
C GLU A 208 0.24 -18.81 -6.29
N ASN A 209 1.24 -17.99 -5.90
CA ASN A 209 1.81 -16.94 -6.74
C ASN A 209 2.57 -17.46 -7.96
N VAL A 210 2.18 -17.00 -9.15
CA VAL A 210 2.95 -17.12 -10.40
C VAL A 210 3.35 -15.73 -10.96
N GLY A 211 2.94 -14.64 -10.29
CA GLY A 211 3.28 -13.27 -10.63
C GLY A 211 4.70 -12.84 -10.25
N ILE A 212 5.05 -11.62 -10.61
CA ILE A 212 6.39 -11.03 -10.50
C ILE A 212 6.39 -9.83 -9.54
N SER A 213 7.48 -9.69 -8.79
CA SER A 213 7.76 -8.53 -7.92
C SER A 213 6.71 -8.30 -6.82
N ASN A 214 6.14 -9.37 -6.26
CA ASN A 214 5.20 -9.27 -5.14
C ASN A 214 5.93 -9.34 -3.79
N THR A 215 5.50 -8.52 -2.83
CA THR A 215 5.99 -8.54 -1.44
C THR A 215 4.84 -8.89 -0.51
N ALA A 216 4.94 -10.01 0.18
CA ALA A 216 3.99 -10.49 1.17
C ALA A 216 4.66 -10.69 2.52
N THR A 217 4.18 -10.02 3.56
CA THR A 217 4.65 -10.20 4.94
C THR A 217 3.46 -10.37 5.87
N GLY A 218 3.29 -11.57 6.41
CA GLY A 218 2.13 -11.96 7.21
C GLY A 218 1.59 -13.32 6.80
N VAL A 219 0.89 -13.98 7.71
CA VAL A 219 0.23 -15.26 7.40
C VAL A 219 -0.91 -14.99 6.40
N PHE A 220 -0.98 -15.79 5.33
CA PHE A 220 -1.93 -15.66 4.22
C PHE A 220 -1.85 -14.36 3.39
N ALA A 221 -0.83 -13.52 3.59
CA ALA A 221 -0.67 -12.32 2.78
C ALA A 221 -0.47 -12.70 1.30
N LEU A 222 -1.29 -12.14 0.40
CA LEU A 222 -1.33 -12.48 -1.03
C LEU A 222 -1.49 -14.00 -1.32
N GLY A 223 -2.16 -14.75 -0.44
CA GLY A 223 -2.22 -16.21 -0.48
C GLY A 223 -2.75 -16.80 -1.80
N SER A 224 -3.72 -16.15 -2.45
CA SER A 224 -4.34 -16.61 -3.70
C SER A 224 -3.88 -15.86 -4.95
N ASN A 225 -2.84 -15.03 -4.87
CA ASN A 225 -2.31 -14.31 -6.04
C ASN A 225 -1.91 -15.31 -7.11
N THR A 226 -2.44 -15.22 -8.33
CA THR A 226 -2.07 -16.13 -9.43
C THR A 226 -1.15 -15.42 -10.40
N THR A 227 -1.59 -14.33 -11.03
CA THR A 227 -0.80 -13.59 -12.04
C THR A 227 -0.70 -12.10 -11.75
N GLY A 228 -1.15 -11.65 -10.58
CA GLY A 228 -1.02 -10.24 -10.18
C GLY A 228 0.45 -9.87 -9.95
N ASP A 229 0.88 -8.75 -10.51
CA ASP A 229 2.27 -8.28 -10.41
C ASP A 229 2.38 -7.03 -9.52
N SER A 230 3.55 -6.86 -8.92
CA SER A 230 3.91 -5.64 -8.18
C SER A 230 2.95 -5.29 -7.04
N ASN A 231 2.42 -6.28 -6.33
CA ASN A 231 1.60 -6.07 -5.15
C ASN A 231 2.43 -6.10 -3.87
N THR A 232 2.06 -5.28 -2.90
CA THR A 232 2.61 -5.28 -1.53
C THR A 232 1.48 -5.59 -0.55
N GLY A 233 1.53 -6.76 0.10
CA GLY A 233 0.61 -7.17 1.17
C GLY A 233 1.36 -7.32 2.49
N MET A 234 1.07 -6.49 3.48
CA MET A 234 1.69 -6.53 4.81
C MET A 234 0.63 -6.59 5.90
N GLY A 235 0.53 -7.72 6.59
CA GLY A 235 -0.48 -7.97 7.63
C GLY A 235 -1.07 -9.37 7.51
N PHE A 236 -1.77 -9.80 8.56
CA PHE A 236 -2.54 -11.04 8.52
C PHE A 236 -3.66 -10.90 7.47
N GLY A 237 -3.67 -11.77 6.47
CA GLY A 237 -4.73 -11.79 5.46
C GLY A 237 -4.77 -10.58 4.51
N ALA A 238 -3.70 -9.80 4.39
CA ALA A 238 -3.65 -8.67 3.46
C ALA A 238 -3.65 -9.17 2.00
N LEU A 239 -4.55 -8.67 1.16
CA LEU A 239 -4.71 -9.07 -0.25
C LEU A 239 -4.91 -10.60 -0.46
N THR A 240 -5.47 -11.32 0.50
CA THR A 240 -5.54 -12.80 0.42
C THR A 240 -6.26 -13.30 -0.82
N ASP A 241 -7.39 -12.70 -1.20
CA ASP A 241 -8.21 -13.18 -2.33
C ASP A 241 -7.77 -12.60 -3.69
N ASN A 242 -6.67 -11.82 -3.74
CA ASN A 242 -6.18 -11.25 -4.98
C ASN A 242 -5.81 -12.37 -5.94
N THR A 243 -6.29 -12.32 -7.19
CA THR A 243 -5.96 -13.33 -8.21
C THR A 243 -5.08 -12.71 -9.29
N THR A 244 -5.60 -11.70 -10.00
CA THR A 244 -4.90 -11.06 -11.13
C THR A 244 -4.68 -9.56 -10.94
N GLY A 245 -5.16 -8.97 -9.84
CA GLY A 245 -4.97 -7.56 -9.56
C GLY A 245 -3.50 -7.19 -9.38
N ALA A 246 -3.08 -6.05 -9.91
CA ALA A 246 -1.70 -5.58 -9.94
C ALA A 246 -1.55 -4.19 -9.32
N PHE A 247 -0.34 -3.86 -8.90
CA PHE A 247 0.03 -2.55 -8.35
C PHE A 247 -0.75 -2.15 -7.08
N ASN A 248 -1.23 -3.13 -6.30
CA ASN A 248 -1.93 -2.86 -5.04
C ASN A 248 -0.96 -2.78 -3.86
N THR A 249 -1.19 -1.84 -2.96
CA THR A 249 -0.51 -1.74 -1.67
C THR A 249 -1.52 -1.91 -0.55
N ALA A 250 -1.42 -2.99 0.22
CA ALA A 250 -2.27 -3.30 1.36
C ALA A 250 -1.42 -3.48 2.61
N ILE A 251 -1.56 -2.58 3.58
CA ILE A 251 -0.80 -2.57 4.83
C ILE A 251 -1.79 -2.51 5.99
N GLY A 252 -1.96 -3.62 6.70
CA GLY A 252 -2.93 -3.80 7.78
C GLY A 252 -3.51 -5.21 7.78
N SER A 253 -4.03 -5.65 8.93
CA SER A 253 -4.76 -6.91 8.98
C SER A 253 -6.04 -6.80 8.14
N GLY A 254 -6.26 -7.74 7.22
CA GLY A 254 -7.42 -7.74 6.32
C GLY A 254 -7.49 -6.56 5.33
N ALA A 255 -6.42 -5.78 5.14
CA ALA A 255 -6.42 -4.72 4.13
C ALA A 255 -6.56 -5.31 2.72
N LEU A 256 -7.50 -4.78 1.92
CA LEU A 256 -7.86 -5.28 0.59
C LEU A 256 -8.13 -6.80 0.52
N LEU A 257 -8.65 -7.40 1.59
CA LEU A 257 -8.82 -8.86 1.69
C LEU A 257 -9.62 -9.45 0.52
N ALA A 258 -10.76 -8.84 0.18
CA ALA A 258 -11.66 -9.34 -0.86
C ALA A 258 -11.30 -8.89 -2.29
N ASN A 259 -10.16 -8.21 -2.48
CA ASN A 259 -9.73 -7.78 -3.81
C ASN A 259 -9.50 -8.98 -4.70
N THR A 260 -10.09 -9.03 -5.89
CA THR A 260 -9.91 -10.17 -6.81
C THR A 260 -9.10 -9.79 -8.04
N THR A 261 -9.53 -8.76 -8.77
CA THR A 261 -8.92 -8.34 -10.04
C THR A 261 -8.61 -6.85 -10.11
N ALA A 262 -8.86 -6.10 -9.05
CA ALA A 262 -8.70 -4.65 -9.08
C ALA A 262 -7.23 -4.25 -9.02
N ASN A 263 -6.92 -3.09 -9.62
CA ASN A 263 -5.57 -2.59 -9.77
C ASN A 263 -5.36 -1.25 -9.06
N SER A 264 -4.11 -0.96 -8.73
CA SER A 264 -3.66 0.37 -8.30
C SER A 264 -4.38 0.90 -7.06
N ASN A 265 -4.77 0.02 -6.12
CA ASN A 265 -5.37 0.43 -4.86
C ASN A 265 -4.31 0.61 -3.77
N ILE A 266 -4.49 1.62 -2.93
CA ILE A 266 -3.71 1.85 -1.71
C ILE A 266 -4.65 1.68 -0.52
N ALA A 267 -4.42 0.68 0.32
CA ALA A 267 -5.15 0.43 1.56
C ALA A 267 -4.17 0.37 2.73
N VAL A 268 -4.20 1.37 3.60
CA VAL A 268 -3.31 1.46 4.77
C VAL A 268 -4.15 1.59 6.03
N GLY A 269 -4.26 0.52 6.79
CA GLY A 269 -5.06 0.40 8.00
C GLY A 269 -5.67 -1.00 8.16
N ASP A 270 -6.02 -1.36 9.38
CA ASP A 270 -6.83 -2.55 9.67
C ASP A 270 -8.15 -2.47 8.90
N SER A 271 -8.47 -3.51 8.12
CA SER A 271 -9.67 -3.60 7.28
C SER A 271 -9.87 -2.46 6.27
N ALA A 272 -8.81 -1.73 5.88
CA ALA A 272 -8.91 -0.73 4.83
C ALA A 272 -9.25 -1.38 3.47
N LEU A 273 -10.27 -0.87 2.77
CA LEU A 273 -10.85 -1.44 1.54
C LEU A 273 -11.21 -2.94 1.65
N LEU A 274 -11.59 -3.42 2.84
CA LEU A 274 -11.86 -4.84 3.12
C LEU A 274 -12.76 -5.51 2.08
N ASN A 275 -13.86 -4.85 1.70
CA ASN A 275 -14.91 -5.40 0.83
C ASN A 275 -14.74 -5.01 -0.65
N ASN A 276 -13.65 -4.33 -1.02
CA ASN A 276 -13.43 -3.91 -2.40
C ASN A 276 -12.99 -5.11 -3.25
N THR A 277 -13.81 -5.50 -4.21
CA THR A 277 -13.60 -6.70 -5.05
C THR A 277 -12.96 -6.37 -6.39
N THR A 278 -13.48 -5.38 -7.12
CA THR A 278 -13.04 -5.01 -8.48
C THR A 278 -12.74 -3.51 -8.66
N GLY A 279 -13.07 -2.67 -7.67
CA GLY A 279 -12.86 -1.23 -7.75
C GLY A 279 -11.38 -0.86 -7.74
N SER A 280 -10.93 -0.08 -8.71
CA SER A 280 -9.53 0.25 -8.97
C SER A 280 -9.22 1.72 -8.69
N ASN A 281 -7.94 2.02 -8.50
CA ASN A 281 -7.45 3.39 -8.25
C ASN A 281 -8.03 4.05 -6.98
N ASN A 282 -8.40 3.25 -5.98
CA ASN A 282 -8.88 3.74 -4.69
C ASN A 282 -7.71 3.96 -3.72
N THR A 283 -7.78 5.05 -2.95
CA THR A 283 -6.85 5.32 -1.84
C THR A 283 -7.64 5.35 -0.53
N ALA A 284 -7.37 4.41 0.36
CA ALA A 284 -7.96 4.33 1.69
C ALA A 284 -6.88 4.34 2.77
N ILE A 285 -6.96 5.31 3.68
CA ILE A 285 -5.97 5.49 4.75
C ILE A 285 -6.69 5.65 6.10
N GLY A 286 -6.43 4.72 7.02
CA GLY A 286 -7.04 4.63 8.34
C GLY A 286 -7.70 3.27 8.58
N ALA A 287 -7.90 2.93 9.86
CA ALA A 287 -8.65 1.73 10.23
C ALA A 287 -10.10 1.82 9.72
N GLY A 288 -10.56 0.79 9.00
CA GLY A 288 -11.87 0.73 8.35
C GLY A 288 -12.05 1.75 7.21
N ALA A 289 -10.98 2.39 6.72
CA ALA A 289 -11.11 3.35 5.62
C ALA A 289 -11.55 2.64 4.33
N GLY A 290 -12.58 3.17 3.67
CA GLY A 290 -13.17 2.57 2.47
C GLY A 290 -13.75 1.16 2.67
N GLU A 291 -13.99 0.71 3.91
CA GLU A 291 -14.52 -0.63 4.20
C GLU A 291 -15.84 -0.94 3.46
N ASN A 292 -16.69 0.08 3.25
CA ASN A 292 -17.96 -0.07 2.53
C ASN A 292 -17.81 -0.04 1.01
N LEU A 293 -16.63 0.32 0.46
CA LEU A 293 -16.41 0.30 -0.99
C LEU A 293 -16.38 -1.15 -1.49
N THR A 294 -17.08 -1.40 -2.60
CA THR A 294 -17.25 -2.74 -3.16
C THR A 294 -16.71 -2.87 -4.58
N ILE A 295 -17.13 -2.01 -5.50
CA ILE A 295 -16.81 -2.11 -6.93
C ILE A 295 -16.38 -0.79 -7.58
N GLY A 296 -16.47 0.32 -6.84
CA GLY A 296 -16.31 1.65 -7.44
C GLY A 296 -14.85 2.09 -7.54
N ASP A 297 -14.58 2.99 -8.49
CA ASP A 297 -13.23 3.38 -8.88
C ASP A 297 -12.87 4.79 -8.41
N SER A 298 -11.58 5.07 -8.29
CA SER A 298 -11.04 6.44 -8.14
C SER A 298 -11.53 7.20 -6.90
N ASN A 299 -11.76 6.51 -5.79
CA ASN A 299 -12.14 7.15 -4.53
C ASN A 299 -10.92 7.45 -3.65
N ILE A 300 -11.06 8.46 -2.78
CA ILE A 300 -10.09 8.78 -1.73
C ILE A 300 -10.84 8.82 -0.40
N ASP A 301 -10.63 7.81 0.43
CA ASP A 301 -11.22 7.67 1.76
C ASP A 301 -10.14 7.80 2.84
N ILE A 302 -10.11 8.92 3.56
CA ILE A 302 -9.16 9.14 4.66
C ILE A 302 -9.93 9.13 5.97
N ALA A 303 -9.75 8.07 6.76
CA ALA A 303 -10.50 7.81 8.00
C ALA A 303 -12.03 7.90 7.80
N ASN A 304 -12.50 7.52 6.62
CA ASN A 304 -13.91 7.45 6.25
C ASN A 304 -14.22 6.03 5.75
N PRO A 305 -15.33 5.40 6.15
CA PRO A 305 -15.66 4.06 5.70
C PRO A 305 -16.07 3.95 4.22
N GLY A 306 -16.24 5.07 3.50
CA GLY A 306 -16.68 5.07 2.11
C GLY A 306 -18.17 4.74 1.96
N VAL A 307 -18.63 4.71 0.71
CA VAL A 307 -20.02 4.39 0.35
C VAL A 307 -20.05 3.34 -0.76
N ALA A 308 -20.84 2.29 -0.59
CA ALA A 308 -20.89 1.17 -1.55
C ALA A 308 -21.17 1.63 -2.98
N GLY A 309 -20.35 1.12 -3.92
CA GLY A 309 -20.44 1.43 -5.36
C GLY A 309 -20.07 2.87 -5.75
N GLU A 310 -19.70 3.74 -4.80
CA GLU A 310 -19.30 5.10 -5.10
C GLU A 310 -18.03 5.15 -5.95
N SER A 311 -17.93 6.12 -6.85
CA SER A 311 -16.75 6.32 -7.69
C SER A 311 -16.41 7.80 -7.77
N ALA A 312 -15.14 8.10 -8.05
CA ALA A 312 -14.62 9.46 -8.25
C ALA A 312 -14.93 10.42 -7.08
N THR A 313 -14.98 9.92 -5.85
CA THR A 313 -15.37 10.70 -4.67
C THR A 313 -14.26 10.78 -3.64
N ILE A 314 -14.15 11.94 -2.99
CA ILE A 314 -13.21 12.19 -1.89
C ILE A 314 -14.02 12.31 -0.59
N ARG A 315 -13.65 11.52 0.42
CA ARG A 315 -14.19 11.59 1.78
C ARG A 315 -13.05 11.64 2.79
N ILE A 316 -13.08 12.65 3.66
CA ILE A 316 -12.06 12.86 4.69
C ILE A 316 -12.75 13.01 6.04
N GLY A 317 -12.38 12.17 7.00
CA GLY A 317 -12.97 12.11 8.34
C GLY A 317 -14.31 11.36 8.37
N SER A 318 -14.93 11.32 9.54
CA SER A 318 -16.22 10.69 9.82
C SER A 318 -17.19 11.69 10.48
N GLY A 319 -18.32 11.24 11.01
CA GLY A 319 -19.33 12.15 11.60
C GLY A 319 -18.90 12.89 12.88
N ASN A 320 -17.66 12.73 13.33
CA ASN A 320 -17.18 13.20 14.64
C ASN A 320 -16.32 14.47 14.55
N GLN A 321 -15.86 14.86 13.36
CA GLN A 321 -14.97 16.00 13.18
C GLN A 321 -15.78 17.31 13.13
N THR A 322 -15.48 18.25 14.03
CA THR A 322 -16.15 19.55 14.10
C THR A 322 -15.32 20.70 13.52
N SER A 323 -14.11 20.45 13.03
CA SER A 323 -13.19 21.48 12.55
C SER A 323 -12.22 20.91 11.51
N THR A 324 -11.94 21.71 10.47
CA THR A 324 -11.01 21.36 9.38
C THR A 324 -10.02 22.50 9.17
N PHE A 325 -8.73 22.23 9.35
CA PHE A 325 -7.65 23.19 9.14
C PHE A 325 -6.76 22.72 7.99
N ILE A 326 -6.74 23.46 6.89
CA ILE A 326 -5.91 23.17 5.72
C ILE A 326 -4.92 24.32 5.53
N ALA A 327 -3.63 24.00 5.60
CA ALA A 327 -2.57 24.97 5.40
C ALA A 327 -2.66 25.60 4.00
N GLY A 328 -2.39 26.91 3.91
CA GLY A 328 -2.45 27.65 2.64
C GLY A 328 -3.84 28.12 2.21
N ILE A 329 -4.88 27.90 3.01
CA ILE A 329 -6.21 28.51 2.78
C ILE A 329 -6.35 29.85 3.51
N ASN A 330 -6.19 29.88 4.83
CA ASN A 330 -6.39 31.10 5.62
C ASN A 330 -5.22 32.09 5.43
N GLY A 331 -5.53 33.37 5.21
CA GLY A 331 -4.54 34.44 5.03
C GLY A 331 -3.90 34.49 3.64
N THR A 332 -4.34 33.66 2.69
CA THR A 332 -3.80 33.62 1.32
C THR A 332 -4.74 34.36 0.36
N ALA A 333 -4.23 35.37 -0.34
CA ALA A 333 -5.01 36.11 -1.35
C ALA A 333 -5.28 35.24 -2.59
N VAL A 334 -6.52 35.25 -3.08
CA VAL A 334 -6.94 34.45 -4.25
C VAL A 334 -7.85 35.26 -5.18
N THR A 335 -7.91 34.85 -6.45
CA THR A 335 -8.89 35.31 -7.44
C THR A 335 -9.68 34.10 -7.95
N GLY A 336 -10.96 34.27 -8.31
CA GLY A 336 -11.79 33.18 -8.82
C GLY A 336 -13.22 33.18 -8.29
N THR A 337 -13.96 32.11 -8.57
CA THR A 337 -15.35 31.93 -8.12
C THR A 337 -15.39 31.41 -6.68
N GLY A 338 -16.32 31.92 -5.88
CA GLY A 338 -16.55 31.41 -4.52
C GLY A 338 -17.08 29.97 -4.53
N VAL A 339 -16.55 29.15 -3.62
CA VAL A 339 -17.01 27.78 -3.40
C VAL A 339 -18.23 27.79 -2.47
N VAL A 340 -19.22 26.95 -2.78
CA VAL A 340 -20.44 26.73 -2.00
C VAL A 340 -20.57 25.26 -1.61
N VAL A 341 -21.37 24.98 -0.58
CA VAL A 341 -21.69 23.61 -0.14
C VAL A 341 -23.16 23.33 -0.46
N SER A 342 -23.43 22.23 -1.16
CA SER A 342 -24.80 21.79 -1.44
C SER A 342 -25.47 21.21 -0.18
N ALA A 343 -26.79 20.99 -0.23
CA ALA A 343 -27.52 20.32 0.85
C ALA A 343 -27.06 18.87 1.09
N SER A 344 -26.41 18.23 0.11
CA SER A 344 -25.80 16.90 0.24
C SER A 344 -24.36 16.93 0.74
N GLY A 345 -23.82 18.10 1.10
CA GLY A 345 -22.46 18.27 1.59
C GLY A 345 -21.39 18.39 0.48
N GLN A 346 -21.79 18.49 -0.79
CA GLN A 346 -20.84 18.62 -1.90
C GLN A 346 -20.29 20.04 -2.00
N LEU A 347 -18.96 20.19 -2.00
CA LEU A 347 -18.31 21.44 -2.36
C LEU A 347 -18.32 21.65 -3.88
N GLY A 348 -18.64 22.86 -4.33
CA GLY A 348 -18.64 23.20 -5.75
C GLY A 348 -18.79 24.69 -6.01
N VAL A 349 -19.07 25.05 -7.26
CA VAL A 349 -19.35 26.44 -7.67
C VAL A 349 -20.75 26.54 -8.27
N ALA A 350 -21.45 27.62 -7.97
CA ALA A 350 -22.76 27.86 -8.57
C ALA A 350 -22.62 28.24 -10.06
N THR A 351 -23.30 27.51 -10.95
CA THR A 351 -23.28 27.79 -12.39
C THR A 351 -24.43 28.72 -12.78
N SER A 352 -24.17 29.66 -13.70
CA SER A 352 -25.18 30.67 -14.09
C SER A 352 -25.33 30.84 -15.61
N SER A 353 -24.60 30.06 -16.42
CA SER A 353 -24.71 30.09 -17.88
C SER A 353 -26.10 29.63 -18.34
N ALA A 354 -26.60 30.21 -19.44
CA ALA A 354 -27.83 29.77 -20.10
C ALA A 354 -27.80 28.27 -20.46
N ARG A 355 -26.61 27.69 -20.68
CA ARG A 355 -26.43 26.25 -20.94
C ARG A 355 -26.92 25.34 -19.81
N PHE A 356 -26.94 25.86 -18.58
CA PHE A 356 -27.32 25.11 -17.37
C PHE A 356 -28.69 25.55 -16.82
N LYS A 357 -29.45 26.35 -17.58
CA LYS A 357 -30.72 26.91 -17.16
C LYS A 357 -31.81 26.57 -18.17
N TYR A 358 -33.01 26.38 -17.67
CA TYR A 358 -34.23 26.21 -18.46
C TYR A 358 -35.30 27.20 -17.95
N GLU A 359 -36.32 27.49 -18.77
CA GLU A 359 -37.45 28.37 -18.41
C GLU A 359 -37.04 29.78 -17.92
N ILE A 360 -36.07 30.40 -18.60
CA ILE A 360 -35.59 31.75 -18.28
C ILE A 360 -36.68 32.78 -18.64
N LYS A 361 -37.25 33.44 -17.62
CA LYS A 361 -38.30 34.47 -17.75
C LYS A 361 -38.06 35.68 -16.83
N PRO A 362 -38.67 36.85 -17.10
CA PRO A 362 -38.64 37.99 -16.18
C PRO A 362 -39.15 37.64 -14.78
N MET A 363 -38.65 38.32 -13.75
CA MET A 363 -39.03 38.07 -12.35
C MET A 363 -40.40 38.66 -11.98
N ASP A 364 -40.88 39.67 -12.71
CA ASP A 364 -42.15 40.36 -12.49
C ASP A 364 -42.39 40.66 -10.98
N LYS A 365 -43.54 40.27 -10.43
CA LYS A 365 -43.91 40.51 -9.02
C LYS A 365 -43.23 39.57 -8.02
N THR A 366 -42.45 38.57 -8.49
CA THR A 366 -41.82 37.57 -7.62
C THR A 366 -40.89 38.23 -6.59
N SER A 367 -40.20 39.30 -6.98
CA SER A 367 -39.27 40.04 -6.11
C SER A 367 -39.93 41.02 -5.13
N GLU A 368 -41.24 41.27 -5.24
CA GLU A 368 -41.97 42.13 -4.30
C GLU A 368 -42.08 41.49 -2.90
N ALA A 369 -41.88 40.17 -2.79
CA ALA A 369 -41.78 39.48 -1.50
C ALA A 369 -40.68 40.07 -0.59
N LEU A 370 -39.67 40.72 -1.15
CA LEU A 370 -38.60 41.36 -0.39
C LEU A 370 -39.09 42.49 0.51
N PHE A 371 -40.19 43.18 0.16
CA PHE A 371 -40.72 44.30 0.95
C PHE A 371 -41.29 43.86 2.31
N ALA A 372 -41.58 42.57 2.48
CA ALA A 372 -42.06 42.02 3.74
C ALA A 372 -40.91 41.48 4.64
N LEU A 373 -39.67 41.44 4.15
CA LEU A 373 -38.51 41.00 4.93
C LEU A 373 -38.06 42.05 5.94
N LYS A 374 -37.56 41.61 7.10
CA LYS A 374 -37.14 42.47 8.22
C LYS A 374 -35.65 42.25 8.54
N PRO A 375 -34.75 43.16 8.14
CA PRO A 375 -33.34 43.09 8.51
C PRO A 375 -33.13 43.22 10.01
N VAL A 376 -32.15 42.51 10.55
CA VAL A 376 -31.80 42.50 11.98
C VAL A 376 -30.29 42.62 12.19
N SER A 377 -29.90 43.07 13.39
CA SER A 377 -28.53 42.95 13.91
C SER A 377 -28.49 41.86 14.97
N PHE A 378 -27.47 41.01 14.94
CA PHE A 378 -27.37 39.87 15.84
C PHE A 378 -25.91 39.55 16.21
N ARG A 379 -25.73 38.66 17.17
CA ARG A 379 -24.45 38.01 17.48
C ARG A 379 -24.66 36.51 17.42
N TYR A 380 -23.69 35.77 16.91
CA TYR A 380 -23.72 34.32 17.01
C TYR A 380 -23.60 33.87 18.47
N LYS A 381 -24.08 32.66 18.76
CA LYS A 381 -23.87 32.04 20.07
C LYS A 381 -22.36 31.79 20.29
N LYS A 382 -21.94 31.71 21.55
CA LYS A 382 -20.51 31.62 21.94
C LYS A 382 -19.80 30.37 21.43
N GLU A 383 -20.55 29.32 21.11
CA GLU A 383 -20.00 28.07 20.54
C GLU A 383 -19.60 28.25 19.06
N ILE A 384 -20.19 29.21 18.35
CA ILE A 384 -19.91 29.50 16.94
C ILE A 384 -18.91 30.66 16.82
N ASP A 385 -19.14 31.73 17.59
CA ASP A 385 -18.25 32.90 17.65
C ASP A 385 -17.96 33.24 19.12
N PRO A 386 -16.85 32.73 19.67
CA PRO A 386 -16.44 33.05 21.04
C PRO A 386 -16.21 34.54 21.28
N GLU A 387 -15.83 35.31 20.25
CA GLU A 387 -15.56 36.74 20.35
C GLU A 387 -16.87 37.55 20.42
N GLY A 388 -17.94 37.05 19.80
CA GLY A 388 -19.27 37.65 19.84
C GLY A 388 -19.38 38.91 19.01
N THR A 389 -18.90 38.83 17.77
CA THR A 389 -18.88 39.92 16.79
C THR A 389 -20.31 40.27 16.37
N TRP A 390 -20.59 41.57 16.22
CA TRP A 390 -21.87 42.04 15.68
C TRP A 390 -21.99 41.71 14.19
N GLN A 391 -23.13 41.16 13.81
CA GLN A 391 -23.49 40.77 12.44
C GLN A 391 -24.82 41.41 12.03
N PHE A 392 -25.08 41.44 10.73
CA PHE A 392 -26.29 42.00 10.12
C PHE A 392 -26.88 40.99 9.15
N GLY A 393 -28.20 40.82 9.13
CA GLY A 393 -28.81 39.83 8.25
C GLY A 393 -30.31 39.67 8.43
N LEU A 394 -30.77 38.43 8.26
CA LEU A 394 -32.17 38.01 8.26
C LEU A 394 -32.26 36.71 9.07
N VAL A 395 -33.40 36.47 9.70
CA VAL A 395 -33.68 35.22 10.43
C VAL A 395 -34.36 34.24 9.48
N ALA A 396 -33.78 33.04 9.29
CA ALA A 396 -34.24 32.08 8.28
C ALA A 396 -35.71 31.66 8.49
N GLU A 397 -36.14 31.51 9.74
CA GLU A 397 -37.52 31.18 10.11
C GLU A 397 -38.51 32.29 9.73
N GLU A 398 -38.11 33.56 9.88
CA GLU A 398 -38.93 34.70 9.46
C GLU A 398 -39.00 34.80 7.94
N VAL A 399 -37.88 34.57 7.25
CA VAL A 399 -37.82 34.53 5.78
C VAL A 399 -38.71 33.41 5.24
N GLN A 400 -38.71 32.23 5.87
CA GLN A 400 -39.56 31.11 5.46
C GLN A 400 -41.05 31.51 5.42
N ASN A 401 -41.53 32.28 6.39
CA ASN A 401 -42.93 32.69 6.46
C ASN A 401 -43.32 33.66 5.33
N VAL A 402 -42.35 34.39 4.77
CA VAL A 402 -42.55 35.34 3.67
C VAL A 402 -42.35 34.67 2.31
N ASN A 403 -41.22 33.99 2.12
CA ASN A 403 -40.90 33.25 0.91
C ASN A 403 -40.02 32.02 1.22
N PRO A 404 -40.63 30.81 1.31
CA PRO A 404 -39.91 29.58 1.59
C PRO A 404 -38.78 29.24 0.60
N ALA A 405 -38.85 29.73 -0.65
CA ALA A 405 -37.84 29.46 -1.67
C ALA A 405 -36.49 30.15 -1.41
N LEU A 406 -36.46 31.12 -0.48
CA LEU A 406 -35.26 31.83 -0.06
C LEU A 406 -34.53 31.18 1.12
N VAL A 407 -34.98 30.00 1.58
CA VAL A 407 -34.41 29.31 2.73
C VAL A 407 -33.86 27.95 2.33
N VAL A 408 -32.62 27.67 2.72
CA VAL A 408 -32.03 26.33 2.66
C VAL A 408 -32.34 25.61 3.97
N ARG A 409 -32.72 24.34 3.87
CA ARG A 409 -33.04 23.49 5.02
C ARG A 409 -31.88 22.56 5.35
N ASP A 410 -31.77 22.19 6.62
CA ASP A 410 -30.85 21.14 7.06
C ASP A 410 -31.36 19.73 6.69
N THR A 411 -30.60 18.71 7.06
CA THR A 411 -30.93 17.30 6.82
C THR A 411 -32.19 16.83 7.56
N GLU A 412 -32.64 17.55 8.59
CA GLU A 412 -33.88 17.30 9.33
C GLU A 412 -35.08 18.09 8.76
N GLY A 413 -34.86 18.91 7.73
CA GLY A 413 -35.89 19.73 7.09
C GLY A 413 -36.17 21.08 7.79
N LYS A 414 -35.39 21.47 8.80
CA LYS A 414 -35.53 22.76 9.50
C LYS A 414 -34.85 23.90 8.72
N PRO A 415 -35.35 25.14 8.81
CA PRO A 415 -34.63 26.32 8.29
C PRO A 415 -33.20 26.36 8.81
N TYR A 416 -32.23 26.49 7.90
CA TYR A 416 -30.82 26.47 8.26
C TYR A 416 -30.10 27.77 7.88
N THR A 417 -30.30 28.25 6.64
CA THR A 417 -29.69 29.51 6.19
C THR A 417 -30.52 30.19 5.10
N VAL A 418 -30.33 31.49 4.94
CA VAL A 418 -30.98 32.31 3.90
C VAL A 418 -30.13 32.30 2.63
N ARG A 419 -30.78 32.16 1.47
CA ARG A 419 -30.18 32.31 0.15
C ARG A 419 -29.91 33.78 -0.19
N TYR A 420 -28.90 34.35 0.45
CA TYR A 420 -28.51 35.76 0.23
C TYR A 420 -28.14 36.05 -1.23
N ASP A 421 -27.65 35.05 -1.98
CA ASP A 421 -27.42 35.12 -3.43
C ASP A 421 -28.71 35.44 -4.20
N ALA A 422 -29.80 34.77 -3.86
CA ALA A 422 -31.11 34.96 -4.49
C ALA A 422 -31.74 36.30 -4.08
N VAL A 423 -31.60 36.69 -2.80
CA VAL A 423 -32.04 38.01 -2.32
C VAL A 423 -31.37 39.13 -3.10
N ASN A 424 -30.05 39.05 -3.32
CA ASN A 424 -29.32 40.07 -4.08
C ASN A 424 -29.80 40.16 -5.55
N ALA A 425 -30.07 39.02 -6.19
CA ALA A 425 -30.61 39.01 -7.55
C ALA A 425 -32.03 39.60 -7.63
N MET A 426 -32.88 39.34 -6.62
CA MET A 426 -34.23 39.90 -6.55
C MET A 426 -34.20 41.40 -6.22
N LEU A 427 -33.28 41.84 -5.37
CA LEU A 427 -33.04 43.26 -5.07
C LEU A 427 -32.65 44.04 -6.34
N LEU A 428 -31.84 43.44 -7.21
CA LEU A 428 -31.50 44.05 -8.50
C LEU A 428 -32.77 44.30 -9.35
N ASN A 429 -33.72 43.36 -9.37
CA ASN A 429 -34.97 43.55 -10.11
C ASN A 429 -35.81 44.72 -9.55
N GLU A 430 -35.97 44.80 -8.24
CA GLU A 430 -36.70 45.91 -7.61
C GLU A 430 -35.97 47.25 -7.78
N PHE A 431 -34.64 47.25 -7.70
CA PHE A 431 -33.84 48.44 -8.00
C PHE A 431 -34.07 48.92 -9.44
N LEU A 432 -34.04 48.02 -10.42
CA LEU A 432 -34.29 48.37 -11.82
C LEU A 432 -35.70 48.90 -12.05
N LYS A 433 -36.72 48.32 -11.41
CA LYS A 433 -38.10 48.83 -11.46
C LYS A 433 -38.19 50.25 -10.93
N GLU A 434 -37.65 50.50 -9.73
CA GLU A 434 -37.74 51.82 -9.11
C GLU A 434 -36.90 52.85 -9.88
N HIS A 435 -35.74 52.45 -10.42
CA HIS A 435 -34.94 53.30 -11.30
C HIS A 435 -35.70 53.72 -12.56
N HIS A 436 -36.36 52.78 -13.27
CA HIS A 436 -37.18 53.11 -14.43
C HIS A 436 -38.36 54.03 -14.09
N LYS A 437 -39.03 53.79 -12.95
CA LYS A 437 -40.13 54.63 -12.47
C LYS A 437 -39.66 56.05 -12.14
N VAL A 438 -38.47 56.21 -11.54
CA VAL A 438 -37.87 57.51 -11.27
C VAL A 438 -37.55 58.25 -12.57
N GLU A 439 -36.98 57.58 -13.58
CA GLU A 439 -36.73 58.18 -14.89
C GLU A 439 -38.03 58.62 -15.58
N GLN A 440 -39.10 57.81 -15.50
CA GLN A 440 -40.39 58.19 -16.05
C GLN A 440 -41.01 59.39 -15.32
N LEU A 441 -40.96 59.40 -13.98
CA LEU A 441 -41.44 60.55 -13.19
C LEU A 441 -40.67 61.83 -13.50
N LYS A 442 -39.35 61.72 -13.76
CA LYS A 442 -38.52 62.85 -14.18
C LYS A 442 -38.97 63.39 -15.54
N GLN A 443 -39.20 62.53 -16.53
CA GLN A 443 -39.69 62.94 -17.85
C GLN A 443 -41.07 63.58 -17.77
N ASP A 444 -42.00 63.00 -16.99
CA ASP A 444 -43.33 63.55 -16.77
C ASP A 444 -43.26 64.92 -16.08
N PHE A 445 -42.34 65.07 -15.13
CA PHE A 445 -42.08 66.34 -14.45
C PHE A 445 -41.52 67.40 -15.41
N GLU A 446 -40.52 67.06 -16.23
CA GLU A 446 -39.96 67.94 -17.25
C GLU A 446 -41.01 68.37 -18.29
N SER A 447 -41.87 67.44 -18.73
CA SER A 447 -42.98 67.74 -19.64
C SER A 447 -44.00 68.70 -19.02
N LYS A 448 -44.39 68.47 -17.76
CA LYS A 448 -45.30 69.37 -17.02
C LYS A 448 -44.69 70.74 -16.78
N MET A 449 -43.39 70.81 -16.47
CA MET A 449 -42.66 72.07 -16.33
C MET A 449 -42.65 72.85 -17.66
N ALA A 450 -42.42 72.18 -18.79
CA ALA A 450 -42.49 72.81 -20.11
C ALA A 450 -43.89 73.33 -20.45
N GLU A 451 -44.94 72.59 -20.08
CA GLU A 451 -46.33 73.03 -20.27
C GLU A 451 -46.68 74.22 -19.36
N GLN A 452 -46.27 74.19 -18.08
CA GLN A 452 -46.43 75.33 -17.18
C GLN A 452 -45.69 76.57 -17.68
N GLN A 453 -44.48 76.41 -18.22
CA GLN A 453 -43.71 77.50 -18.80
C GLN A 453 -44.48 78.15 -19.97
N LYS A 454 -45.08 77.35 -20.86
CA LYS A 454 -45.95 77.87 -21.93
C LYS A 454 -47.17 78.62 -21.41
N GLN A 455 -47.79 78.13 -20.33
CA GLN A 455 -48.94 78.81 -19.72
C GLN A 455 -48.54 80.15 -19.08
N ILE A 456 -47.38 80.22 -18.43
CA ILE A 456 -46.83 81.47 -17.88
C ILE A 456 -46.55 82.47 -19.00
N GLU A 457 -45.95 82.02 -20.10
CA GLU A 457 -45.69 82.87 -21.28
C GLU A 457 -47.00 83.42 -21.87
N ALA A 458 -48.03 82.57 -22.02
CA ALA A 458 -49.35 82.98 -22.51
C ALA A 458 -50.04 83.98 -21.57
N LEU A 459 -49.96 83.77 -20.25
CA LEU A 459 -50.52 84.69 -19.25
C LEU A 459 -49.78 86.03 -19.25
N THR A 460 -48.44 86.00 -19.36
CA THR A 460 -47.59 87.20 -19.45
C THR A 460 -47.96 88.03 -20.68
N ALA A 461 -48.08 87.39 -21.85
CA ALA A 461 -48.53 88.05 -23.08
C ALA A 461 -49.95 88.64 -22.94
N GLY A 462 -50.85 87.93 -22.25
CA GLY A 462 -52.19 88.44 -21.93
C GLY A 462 -52.16 89.67 -21.03
N LEU A 463 -51.33 89.65 -19.98
CA LEU A 463 -51.10 90.78 -19.07
C LEU A 463 -50.50 92.00 -19.77
N GLU A 464 -49.53 91.80 -20.66
CA GLU A 464 -48.97 92.87 -21.49
C GLU A 464 -50.06 93.51 -22.38
N LYS A 465 -50.92 92.68 -23.00
CA LYS A 465 -52.03 93.16 -23.83
C LYS A 465 -53.05 93.97 -23.03
N VAL A 466 -53.43 93.51 -21.83
CA VAL A 466 -54.33 94.26 -20.92
C VAL A 466 -53.67 95.56 -20.46
N SER A 467 -52.38 95.54 -20.13
CA SER A 467 -51.62 96.72 -19.74
C SER A 467 -51.55 97.75 -20.87
N ALA A 468 -51.35 97.30 -22.12
CA ALA A 468 -51.39 98.16 -23.31
C ALA A 468 -52.79 98.79 -23.53
N GLN A 469 -53.86 98.03 -23.32
CA GLN A 469 -55.23 98.56 -23.39
C GLN A 469 -55.53 99.60 -22.29
N LEU A 470 -55.04 99.37 -21.06
CA LEU A 470 -55.13 100.34 -19.96
C LEU A 470 -54.32 101.62 -20.23
N ALA A 471 -53.15 101.51 -20.85
CA ALA A 471 -52.36 102.68 -21.27
C ALA A 471 -53.09 103.50 -22.35
N ALA A 472 -53.80 102.85 -23.27
CA ALA A 472 -54.63 103.50 -24.29
C ALA A 472 -55.90 104.18 -23.72
N ASN A 473 -56.40 103.72 -22.57
CA ASN A 473 -57.58 104.27 -21.88
C ASN A 473 -57.25 105.33 -20.81
N LYS A 474 -55.99 105.80 -20.72
CA LYS A 474 -55.68 106.97 -19.87
C LYS A 474 -56.34 108.23 -20.45
N PRO A 475 -57.16 108.98 -19.69
CA PRO A 475 -57.76 110.21 -20.17
C PRO A 475 -56.67 111.26 -20.43
N THR A 476 -56.74 111.89 -21.60
CA THR A 476 -55.89 113.00 -22.02
C THR A 476 -55.94 114.13 -20.99
N PRO A 477 -54.81 114.75 -20.58
CA PRO A 477 -54.86 115.91 -19.69
C PRO A 477 -55.67 117.02 -20.36
N GLN A 478 -56.78 117.44 -19.75
CA GLN A 478 -57.49 118.65 -20.17
C GLN A 478 -56.60 119.86 -19.88
N VAL A 479 -55.97 120.40 -20.93
CA VAL A 479 -55.38 121.73 -20.89
C VAL A 479 -56.52 122.73 -21.05
N VAL A 480 -56.91 123.36 -19.95
CA VAL A 480 -57.89 124.44 -19.93
C VAL A 480 -57.24 125.68 -20.54
N ASN A 481 -57.75 126.13 -21.70
CA ASN A 481 -57.46 127.44 -22.25
C ASN A 481 -58.09 128.51 -21.34
N ASN A 482 -57.29 129.50 -20.95
CA ASN A 482 -57.77 130.77 -20.41
C ASN A 482 -57.09 131.92 -21.19
N PRO A 483 -57.78 133.07 -21.33
CA PRO A 483 -57.99 133.84 -22.56
C PRO A 483 -56.79 134.55 -23.16
#